data_AF-A0A9X2Z4C7-F1
#
_entry.id   AF-A0A9X2Z4C7-F1
#
_cell.length_a   1.000
_cell.length_b   1.000
_cell.length_c   1.000
_cell.angle_alpha   90.00
_cell.angle_beta   90.00
_cell.angle_gamma   90.00
#
_symmetry.space_group_name_H-M   'P 1'
#
loop_
_entity.id
_entity.type
_entity.pdbx_description
1 polymer ?
#
loop_
_entity_poly.entity_id
_entity_poly.type
_entity_poly.pdbx_seq_one_letter_code
_entity_poly.pdbx_strand_id
1 'polypeptide(L)'
;MRFPSPPRQLTLPLALVLVGALCACGPSDRAANSEPPASHLDSLPTAPSSPNNRGVPTTRVRRQTLYVPAYSHIYVRDAQRSMNLATTLSIRDTSPDRPLVLSTIDYYDSSGEYVRAYLDTHPMP
;
A
#
# COMPACT_ATOMS: atom_id res chain seq x y z
N MET A 1 -60.91 60.46 -2.32
CA MET A 1 -62.03 59.47 -2.28
C MET A 1 -61.40 58.11 -2.00
N ARG A 2 -61.46 57.61 -0.75
CA ARG A 2 -62.43 56.64 -0.17
C ARG A 2 -62.05 55.16 -0.46
N PHE A 3 -61.59 54.48 0.59
CA PHE A 3 -61.39 53.01 0.80
C PHE A 3 -62.66 52.18 0.50
N PRO A 4 -62.61 50.86 0.14
CA PRO A 4 -62.41 49.72 1.11
C PRO A 4 -61.73 48.43 0.55
N SER A 5 -60.83 47.73 1.27
CA SER A 5 -60.97 46.53 2.14
C SER A 5 -60.83 45.12 1.46
N PRO A 6 -60.44 44.05 2.21
CA PRO A 6 -59.59 42.91 1.80
C PRO A 6 -60.40 41.61 1.48
N PRO A 7 -59.82 40.41 1.17
CA PRO A 7 -59.23 39.53 2.20
C PRO A 7 -58.15 38.50 1.72
N ARG A 8 -57.52 37.81 2.68
CA ARG A 8 -57.13 36.37 2.64
C ARG A 8 -56.32 35.90 1.41
N GLN A 9 -55.06 35.47 1.51
CA GLN A 9 -54.69 34.23 2.18
C GLN A 9 -53.19 34.18 2.52
N LEU A 10 -52.94 34.23 3.83
CA LEU A 10 -51.95 33.44 4.54
C LEU A 10 -51.99 31.97 4.03
N THR A 11 -50.85 31.28 4.05
CA THR A 11 -50.68 29.81 4.07
C THR A 11 -50.38 29.01 2.79
N LEU A 12 -50.21 29.59 1.59
CA LEU A 12 -49.83 28.74 0.43
C LEU A 12 -48.33 28.54 0.16
N PRO A 13 -47.42 29.54 0.28
CA PRO A 13 -46.06 29.34 -0.21
C PRO A 13 -45.19 28.53 0.76
N LEU A 14 -45.50 28.56 2.07
CA LEU A 14 -44.74 27.84 3.09
C LEU A 14 -44.99 26.33 3.05
N ALA A 15 -46.22 25.90 2.74
CA ALA A 15 -46.56 24.49 2.62
C ALA A 15 -45.89 23.84 1.39
N LEU A 16 -45.76 24.59 0.28
CA LEU A 16 -45.10 24.09 -0.94
C LEU A 16 -43.59 23.87 -0.73
N VAL A 17 -42.94 24.72 0.07
CA VAL A 17 -41.51 24.61 0.39
C VAL A 17 -41.22 23.43 1.33
N LEU A 18 -42.14 23.10 2.25
CA LEU A 18 -41.94 21.98 3.18
C LEU A 18 -42.11 20.60 2.51
N VAL A 19 -42.99 20.48 1.50
CA VAL A 19 -43.19 19.21 0.75
C VAL A 19 -42.02 18.91 -0.17
N GLY A 20 -41.34 19.92 -0.72
CA GLY A 20 -40.16 19.73 -1.57
C GLY A 20 -38.95 19.11 -0.83
N ALA A 21 -38.83 19.35 0.48
CA ALA A 21 -37.71 18.85 1.28
C ALA A 21 -37.83 17.36 1.67
N LEU A 22 -39.03 16.77 1.63
CA LEU A 22 -39.27 15.38 2.02
C LEU A 22 -39.08 14.36 0.88
N CYS A 23 -39.04 14.81 -0.38
CA CYS A 23 -38.90 13.91 -1.54
C CYS A 23 -37.47 13.79 -2.08
N ALA A 24 -36.45 14.33 -1.40
CA ALA A 24 -35.06 14.18 -1.82
C ALA A 24 -34.44 12.80 -1.49
N CYS A 25 -35.18 11.91 -0.80
CA CYS A 25 -34.78 10.52 -0.62
C CYS A 25 -35.29 9.67 -1.79
N GLY A 26 -34.59 9.73 -2.93
CA GLY A 26 -34.67 8.67 -3.93
C GLY A 26 -34.13 7.36 -3.34
N PRO A 27 -34.62 6.19 -3.77
CA PRO A 27 -34.03 4.92 -3.35
C PRO A 27 -32.55 4.93 -3.72
N SER A 28 -31.70 4.81 -2.69
CA SER A 28 -30.29 4.54 -2.89
C SER A 28 -30.21 3.15 -3.53
N ASP A 29 -30.04 3.13 -4.86
CA ASP A 29 -29.65 1.93 -5.57
C ASP A 29 -28.40 1.42 -4.89
N ARG A 30 -28.55 0.37 -4.08
CA ARG A 30 -27.43 -0.43 -3.62
C ARG A 30 -26.77 -0.91 -4.89
N ALA A 31 -25.70 -0.24 -5.29
CA ALA A 31 -24.76 -0.78 -6.25
C ALA A 31 -24.41 -2.16 -5.71
N ALA A 32 -24.98 -3.19 -6.34
CA ALA A 32 -24.60 -4.56 -6.11
C ALA A 32 -23.07 -4.57 -6.21
N ASN A 33 -22.38 -5.06 -5.18
CA ASN A 33 -20.93 -5.24 -5.21
C ASN A 33 -20.61 -6.02 -6.49
N SER A 34 -20.24 -5.29 -7.53
CA SER A 34 -19.84 -5.86 -8.79
C SER A 34 -18.47 -6.42 -8.50
N GLU A 35 -18.30 -7.71 -8.73
CA GLU A 35 -17.03 -8.40 -8.56
C GLU A 35 -15.94 -7.56 -9.25
N PRO A 36 -14.86 -7.18 -8.52
CA PRO A 36 -13.82 -6.37 -9.12
C PRO A 36 -13.31 -7.07 -10.38
N PRO A 37 -13.06 -6.32 -11.48
CA PRO A 37 -12.61 -6.92 -12.73
C PRO A 37 -11.37 -7.76 -12.46
N ALA A 38 -11.34 -8.97 -13.02
CA ALA A 38 -10.29 -9.94 -12.80
C ALA A 38 -8.90 -9.28 -12.87
N SER A 39 -8.12 -9.44 -11.80
CA SER A 39 -6.79 -8.85 -11.75
C SER A 39 -5.91 -9.57 -12.75
N HIS A 40 -5.05 -8.84 -13.45
CA HIS A 40 -4.07 -9.44 -14.35
C HIS A 40 -3.11 -10.41 -13.62
N LEU A 41 -3.04 -10.32 -12.27
CA LEU A 41 -2.33 -11.27 -11.42
C LEU A 41 -2.96 -12.68 -11.43
N ASP A 42 -4.27 -12.80 -11.64
CA ASP A 42 -4.99 -14.08 -11.68
C ASP A 42 -4.75 -14.84 -13.00
N SER A 43 -4.24 -14.14 -14.02
CA SER A 43 -3.86 -14.72 -15.32
C SER A 43 -2.38 -15.08 -15.42
N LEU A 44 -1.57 -14.74 -14.41
CA LEU A 44 -0.17 -15.14 -14.40
C LEU A 44 -0.11 -16.67 -14.24
N PRO A 45 0.69 -17.37 -15.05
CA PRO A 45 0.94 -18.78 -14.82
C PRO A 45 1.43 -18.97 -13.40
N THR A 46 0.69 -19.73 -12.58
CA THR A 46 1.23 -20.24 -11.32
C THR A 46 2.49 -21.00 -11.68
N ALA A 47 3.66 -20.43 -11.33
CA ALA A 47 4.91 -21.12 -11.50
C ALA A 47 4.76 -22.49 -10.82
N PRO A 48 5.04 -23.61 -11.51
CA PRO A 48 4.98 -24.91 -10.89
C PRO A 48 5.86 -24.84 -9.65
N SER A 49 5.27 -25.07 -8.47
CA SER A 49 6.02 -25.24 -7.25
C SER A 49 7.01 -26.35 -7.53
N SER A 50 8.29 -25.97 -7.64
CA SER A 50 9.36 -26.92 -7.93
C SER A 50 9.22 -28.09 -6.95
N PRO A 51 9.10 -29.34 -7.42
CA PRO A 51 9.00 -30.48 -6.54
C PRO A 51 10.21 -30.42 -5.64
N ASN A 52 9.95 -30.35 -4.35
CA ASN A 52 10.84 -30.13 -3.22
C ASN A 52 11.99 -31.14 -3.18
N ASN A 53 12.87 -31.07 -4.16
CA ASN A 53 14.24 -31.55 -4.17
C ASN A 53 15.08 -30.51 -3.41
N ARG A 54 14.68 -30.26 -2.14
CA ARG A 54 15.54 -29.63 -1.16
C ARG A 54 16.65 -30.62 -0.86
N GLY A 55 17.62 -30.71 -1.77
CA GLY A 55 18.87 -31.38 -1.52
C GLY A 55 19.34 -30.92 -0.14
N VAL A 56 19.68 -31.89 0.72
CA VAL A 56 20.22 -31.59 2.05
C VAL A 56 21.33 -30.57 1.84
N PRO A 57 21.26 -29.36 2.41
CA PRO A 57 22.35 -28.40 2.31
C PRO A 57 23.57 -29.03 3.00
N THR A 58 24.48 -29.63 2.22
CA THR A 58 25.59 -30.43 2.74
C THR A 58 26.73 -29.58 3.29
N THR A 59 26.68 -28.26 3.10
CA THR A 59 27.75 -27.36 3.54
C THR A 59 27.19 -26.33 4.52
N ARG A 60 27.51 -26.52 5.80
CA ARG A 60 27.35 -25.46 6.81
C ARG A 60 28.37 -24.36 6.53
N VAL A 61 27.90 -23.21 6.06
CA VAL A 61 28.75 -22.04 5.85
C VAL A 61 28.88 -21.29 7.19
N ARG A 62 30.11 -21.02 7.64
CA ARG A 62 30.35 -20.27 8.90
C ARG A 62 30.10 -18.77 8.77
N ARG A 63 30.24 -18.21 7.56
CA ARG A 63 30.03 -16.80 7.22
C ARG A 63 29.56 -16.68 5.77
N GLN A 64 28.52 -15.90 5.52
CA GLN A 64 28.05 -15.60 4.17
C GLN A 64 27.91 -14.08 3.98
N THR A 65 28.11 -13.65 2.74
CA THR A 65 27.77 -12.31 2.29
C THR A 65 26.55 -12.42 1.39
N LEU A 66 25.49 -11.66 1.69
CA LEU A 66 24.24 -11.69 0.93
C LEU A 66 23.99 -10.34 0.29
N TYR A 67 23.64 -10.36 -0.99
CA TYR A 67 23.10 -9.19 -1.67
C TYR A 67 21.59 -9.11 -1.48
N VAL A 68 21.09 -7.95 -1.08
CA VAL A 68 19.66 -7.68 -0.92
C VAL A 68 19.28 -6.48 -1.77
N PRO A 69 18.50 -6.64 -2.85
CA PRO A 69 18.07 -5.51 -3.67
C PRO A 69 17.07 -4.63 -2.92
N ALA A 70 17.21 -3.31 -3.05
CA ALA A 70 16.35 -2.31 -2.45
C ALA A 70 15.96 -1.26 -3.51
N TYR A 71 14.66 -1.09 -3.75
CA TYR A 71 14.15 -0.10 -4.71
C TYR A 71 13.45 1.04 -3.99
N SER A 72 13.97 2.26 -4.17
CA SER A 72 13.46 3.48 -3.54
C SER A 72 12.56 4.30 -4.46
N HIS A 73 12.28 3.84 -5.68
CA HIS A 73 11.34 4.52 -6.57
C HIS A 73 10.35 3.54 -7.20
N ILE A 74 9.12 4.00 -7.39
CA ILE A 74 8.16 3.32 -8.28
C ILE A 74 7.71 4.29 -9.36
N TYR A 75 7.41 3.74 -10.53
CA TYR A 75 6.82 4.47 -11.64
C TYR A 75 5.31 4.52 -11.47
N VAL A 76 4.72 5.71 -11.59
CA VAL A 76 3.29 5.96 -11.45
C VAL A 76 2.81 6.69 -12.70
N ARG A 77 1.67 6.25 -13.27
CA ARG A 77 1.07 6.73 -14.54
C ARG A 77 2.04 6.65 -15.72
N ASP A 78 1.97 5.55 -16.47
CA ASP A 78 2.70 5.34 -17.73
C ASP A 78 4.18 5.72 -17.69
N ALA A 79 4.84 5.40 -16.57
CA ALA A 79 6.25 5.74 -16.31
C ALA A 79 6.63 7.23 -16.35
N GLN A 80 5.64 8.14 -16.40
CA GLN A 80 5.88 9.57 -16.52
C GLN A 80 6.23 10.24 -15.19
N ARG A 81 5.99 9.58 -14.05
CA ARG A 81 6.31 10.12 -12.73
C ARG A 81 6.93 9.06 -11.83
N SER A 82 8.11 9.34 -11.29
CA SER A 82 8.69 8.54 -10.21
C SER A 82 8.22 9.06 -8.85
N MET A 83 7.94 8.14 -7.93
CA MET A 83 7.64 8.45 -6.53
C MET A 83 8.68 7.79 -5.62
N ASN A 84 9.28 8.59 -4.74
CA ASN A 84 10.27 8.10 -3.79
C ASN A 84 9.58 7.31 -2.65
N LEU A 85 10.18 6.17 -2.30
CA LEU A 85 9.78 5.27 -1.24
C LEU A 85 10.92 5.13 -0.23
N ALA A 86 10.55 4.88 1.02
CA ALA A 86 11.51 4.40 2.01
C ALA A 86 11.70 2.89 1.86
N THR A 87 12.93 2.41 2.01
CA THR A 87 13.23 0.97 2.08
C THR A 87 13.67 0.61 3.49
N THR A 88 13.11 -0.46 4.04
CA THR A 88 13.46 -0.98 5.36
C THR A 88 13.95 -2.42 5.23
N LEU A 89 15.19 -2.68 5.65
CA LEU A 89 15.74 -4.03 5.77
C LEU A 89 15.52 -4.55 7.19
N SER A 90 14.75 -5.63 7.33
CA SER A 90 14.50 -6.30 8.62
C SER A 90 15.24 -7.64 8.67
N ILE A 91 16.25 -7.75 9.53
CA ILE A 91 16.96 -9.00 9.81
C ILE A 91 16.41 -9.59 11.11
N ARG A 92 16.03 -10.87 11.09
CA ARG A 92 15.51 -11.58 12.26
C ARG A 92 16.25 -12.88 12.45
N ASP A 93 16.83 -13.05 13.63
CA ASP A 93 17.33 -14.35 14.09
C ASP A 93 16.17 -15.13 14.69
N THR A 94 16.00 -16.38 14.26
CA THR A 94 14.98 -17.30 14.78
C THR A 94 15.59 -18.41 15.62
N SER A 95 16.91 -18.43 15.77
CA SER A 95 17.59 -19.45 16.57
C SER A 95 17.59 -19.07 18.05
N PRO A 96 17.16 -19.97 18.96
CA PRO A 96 17.28 -19.73 20.39
C PRO A 96 18.71 -19.94 20.91
N ASP A 97 19.51 -20.79 20.25
CA ASP A 97 20.80 -21.26 20.78
C ASP A 97 22.02 -20.71 20.00
N ARG A 98 21.82 -20.09 18.84
CA ARG A 98 22.89 -19.68 17.94
C ARG A 98 22.74 -18.19 17.58
N PRO A 99 23.62 -17.31 18.09
CA PRO A 99 23.52 -15.88 17.78
C PRO A 99 23.89 -15.60 16.32
N LEU A 100 23.07 -14.80 15.65
CA LEU A 100 23.41 -14.18 14.37
C LEU A 100 24.30 -12.94 14.58
N VAL A 101 25.55 -13.01 14.12
CA VAL A 101 26.49 -11.88 14.15
C VAL A 101 26.57 -11.24 12.77
N LEU A 102 26.24 -9.96 12.68
CA LEU A 102 26.40 -9.15 11.47
C LEU A 102 27.78 -8.49 11.50
N SER A 103 28.64 -8.79 10.52
CA SER A 103 29.97 -8.15 10.46
C SER A 103 29.97 -6.85 9.68
N THR A 104 29.13 -6.74 8.65
CA THR A 104 29.12 -5.60 7.74
C THR A 104 27.72 -5.41 7.16
N ILE A 105 27.29 -4.17 7.01
CA ILE A 105 26.08 -3.79 6.26
C ILE A 105 26.47 -2.58 5.42
N ASP A 106 26.75 -2.81 4.15
CA ASP A 106 27.16 -1.77 3.21
C ASP A 106 26.05 -1.54 2.19
N TYR A 107 25.70 -0.28 1.99
CA TYR A 107 24.72 0.13 1.00
C TYR A 107 25.41 0.72 -0.22
N TYR A 108 25.06 0.15 -1.37
CA TYR A 108 25.50 0.60 -2.68
C TYR A 108 24.29 1.14 -3.44
N ASP A 109 24.48 2.19 -4.22
CA ASP A 109 23.43 2.72 -5.08
C ASP A 109 23.20 1.84 -6.32
N SER A 110 22.25 2.24 -7.16
CA SER A 110 21.92 1.51 -8.41
C SER A 110 23.05 1.49 -9.44
N SER A 111 24.06 2.35 -9.30
CA SER A 111 25.25 2.35 -10.15
C SER A 111 26.37 1.45 -9.60
N GLY A 112 26.20 0.94 -8.37
CA GLY A 112 27.18 0.12 -7.67
C GLY A 112 28.19 0.93 -6.86
N GLU A 113 27.98 2.24 -6.68
CA GLU A 113 28.85 3.06 -5.84
C GLU A 113 28.53 2.88 -4.36
N TYR A 114 29.57 2.82 -3.53
CA TYR A 114 29.44 2.72 -2.09
C TYR A 114 28.87 4.02 -1.52
N VAL A 115 27.74 3.93 -0.83
CA VAL A 115 27.04 5.09 -0.27
C VAL A 115 27.32 5.23 1.22
N ARG A 116 27.20 4.14 2.00
CA ARG A 116 27.39 4.16 3.46
C ARG A 116 27.46 2.75 4.06
N ALA A 117 28.14 2.67 5.20
CA ALA A 117 28.02 1.56 6.14
C ALA A 117 26.93 1.86 7.18
N TYR A 118 26.25 0.80 7.62
CA TYR A 118 25.20 0.86 8.66
C TYR A 118 25.62 0.22 9.98
N LEU A 119 26.81 -0.38 10.05
CA LEU A 119 27.37 -0.90 11.30
C LEU A 119 28.57 -0.05 11.71
N ASP A 120 28.51 0.50 12.92
CA ASP A 120 29.69 1.03 13.58
C ASP A 120 30.57 -0.15 13.99
N THR A 121 31.73 -0.26 13.35
CA THR A 121 32.67 -1.33 13.66
C THR A 121 33.36 -0.99 14.98
N HIS A 122 32.71 -1.29 16.09
CA HIS A 122 33.42 -1.44 17.36
C HIS A 122 33.78 -2.92 17.49
N PRO A 123 35.05 -3.30 17.28
CA PRO A 123 35.47 -4.67 17.53
C PRO A 123 35.24 -4.94 19.02
N MET A 124 34.38 -5.93 19.31
CA MET A 124 34.24 -6.42 20.68
C MET A 124 35.55 -7.14 21.05
N PRO A 125 36.15 -6.88 22.22
CA PRO A 125 37.38 -7.53 22.69
C PRO A 125 37.22 -9.03 22.94
#